data_AF-A0A920W9F1-F1
#
_entry.id   AF-A0A920W9F1-F1
#
_cell.length_a   1.000
_cell.length_b   1.000
_cell.length_c   1.000
_cell.angle_alpha   90.00
_cell.angle_beta   90.00
_cell.angle_gamma   90.00
#
_symmetry.space_group_name_H-M   'P 1'
#
loop_
_entity.id
_entity.type
_entity.pdbx_description
1 polymer ?
#
loop_
_entity_poly.entity_id
_entity_poly.type
_entity_poly.pdbx_seq_one_letter_code
_entity_poly.pdbx_strand_id
1 'polypeptide(L)'
;MIRNNGDGAKDFKISQTPIENPLKENWTDFYHYQPGRIIQTILLFQDYLVVSIRDKGLPKLEVIHLDSGTNQSIYFDEEDYNVRPQQGREWNTSVLRFSYASLTTPSTIFDYDMANNSRELKKKTRSIGWIRFKSLRQQEGLGTSGGRHSNTDITPISKRVHLSMVLHLYIYMGTDHTA
;
A
#
# COMPACT_ATOMS: atom_id res chain seq x y z
N MET A 1 -8.78 19.34 -12.89
CA MET A 1 -7.36 19.02 -12.68
C MET A 1 -6.88 18.09 -13.79
N ILE A 2 -5.59 18.15 -14.14
CA ILE A 2 -5.05 17.53 -15.36
C ILE A 2 -3.71 16.88 -15.06
N ARG A 3 -3.67 15.54 -15.06
CA ARG A 3 -2.42 14.76 -15.03
C ARG A 3 -1.76 14.83 -16.41
N ASN A 4 -0.55 15.36 -16.49
CA ASN A 4 0.16 15.56 -17.75
C ASN A 4 1.67 15.36 -17.59
N ASN A 5 2.37 15.20 -18.71
CA ASN A 5 3.83 15.05 -18.79
C ASN A 5 4.49 16.21 -19.56
N GLY A 6 3.84 17.37 -19.58
CA GLY A 6 4.37 18.57 -20.23
C GLY A 6 5.68 19.04 -19.60
N ASP A 7 6.42 19.88 -20.32
CA ASP A 7 7.58 20.60 -19.78
C ASP A 7 8.70 19.67 -19.26
N GLY A 8 8.80 18.46 -19.83
CA GLY A 8 9.80 17.47 -19.45
C GLY A 8 9.45 16.61 -18.23
N ALA A 9 8.22 16.70 -17.69
CA ALA A 9 7.75 15.93 -16.54
C ALA A 9 7.51 14.44 -16.87
N LYS A 10 8.59 13.65 -17.00
CA LYS A 10 8.53 12.22 -17.40
C LYS A 10 7.70 11.35 -16.47
N ASP A 11 7.73 11.62 -15.16
CA ASP A 11 6.97 10.88 -14.14
C ASP A 11 5.63 11.56 -13.80
N PHE A 12 5.19 12.45 -14.70
CA PHE A 12 3.97 13.23 -14.65
C PHE A 12 3.92 14.29 -13.54
N LYS A 13 3.10 15.30 -13.78
CA LYS A 13 2.68 16.34 -12.83
C LYS A 13 1.16 16.49 -12.88
N ILE A 14 0.60 17.23 -11.94
CA ILE A 14 -0.81 17.61 -11.96
C ILE A 14 -0.88 19.13 -12.08
N SER A 15 -1.58 19.59 -13.11
CA SER A 15 -1.88 21.00 -13.32
C SER A 15 -3.37 21.26 -13.08
N GLN A 16 -3.70 22.51 -12.77
CA GLN A 16 -5.07 23.00 -12.62
C GLN A 16 -5.34 24.15 -13.56
N THR A 17 -6.60 24.31 -13.95
CA THR A 17 -7.06 25.35 -14.86
C THR A 17 -8.53 25.66 -14.54
N PRO A 18 -8.98 26.91 -14.75
CA PRO A 18 -10.40 27.26 -14.71
C PRO A 18 -11.18 26.46 -15.76
N ILE A 19 -12.45 26.14 -15.46
CA ILE A 19 -13.33 25.39 -16.38
C ILE A 19 -13.66 26.26 -17.60
N GLU A 20 -13.78 27.57 -17.40
CA GLU A 20 -14.13 28.56 -18.40
C GLU A 20 -13.00 28.79 -19.40
N ASN A 21 -11.75 28.46 -19.05
CA ASN A 21 -10.59 28.64 -19.92
C ASN A 21 -9.60 27.47 -19.81
N PRO A 22 -9.94 26.28 -20.33
CA PRO A 22 -9.22 25.03 -20.06
C PRO A 22 -7.96 24.82 -20.93
N LEU A 23 -7.65 25.77 -21.82
CA LEU A 23 -6.51 25.65 -22.72
C LEU A 23 -5.19 25.57 -21.95
N LYS A 24 -4.22 24.85 -22.51
CA LYS A 24 -2.91 24.57 -21.89
C LYS A 24 -2.18 25.83 -21.40
N GLU A 25 -2.36 26.95 -22.10
CA GLU A 25 -1.78 28.24 -21.75
C GLU A 25 -2.21 28.77 -20.37
N ASN A 26 -3.38 28.31 -19.87
CA ASN A 26 -3.91 28.70 -18.56
C ASN A 26 -3.65 27.66 -17.47
N TRP A 27 -2.90 26.59 -17.78
CA TRP A 27 -2.57 25.57 -16.81
C TRP A 27 -1.54 26.10 -15.82
N THR A 28 -1.79 25.90 -14.54
CA THR A 28 -0.85 26.18 -13.46
C THR A 28 -0.50 24.89 -12.75
N ASP A 29 0.76 24.72 -12.35
CA ASP A 29 1.19 23.50 -11.65
C ASP A 29 0.63 23.47 -10.24
N PHE A 30 -0.02 22.35 -9.90
CA PHE A 30 -0.63 22.11 -8.59
C PHE A 30 0.16 21.06 -7.80
N TYR A 31 0.52 19.94 -8.45
CA TYR A 31 1.38 18.90 -7.89
C TYR A 31 2.61 18.73 -8.77
N HIS A 32 3.77 19.08 -8.23
CA HIS A 32 5.02 19.12 -8.98
C HIS A 32 5.56 17.71 -9.28
N TYR A 33 6.10 17.55 -10.49
CA TYR A 33 6.83 16.35 -10.88
C TYR A 33 8.08 16.16 -10.01
N GLN A 34 8.36 14.92 -9.62
CA GLN A 34 9.57 14.52 -8.92
C GLN A 34 10.17 13.28 -9.60
N PRO A 35 11.45 13.31 -10.02
CA PRO A 35 12.10 12.15 -10.63
C PRO A 35 12.02 10.89 -9.77
N GLY A 36 11.63 9.76 -10.37
CA GLY A 36 11.47 8.48 -9.70
C GLY A 36 10.14 8.29 -8.95
N ARG A 37 9.25 9.28 -8.98
CA ARG A 37 7.92 9.26 -8.32
C ARG A 37 6.82 9.39 -9.37
N ILE A 38 6.49 8.28 -10.02
CA ILE A 38 5.51 8.23 -11.10
C ILE A 38 4.10 8.39 -10.56
N ILE A 39 3.41 9.45 -10.95
CA ILE A 39 1.97 9.56 -10.71
C ILE A 39 1.28 8.54 -11.61
N GLN A 40 0.66 7.51 -11.04
CA GLN A 40 -0.06 6.48 -11.79
C GLN A 40 -1.48 6.92 -12.16
N THR A 41 -2.20 7.51 -11.22
CA THR A 41 -3.57 8.01 -11.43
C THR A 41 -3.93 9.07 -10.39
N ILE A 42 -5.01 9.81 -10.64
CA ILE A 42 -5.59 10.78 -9.71
C ILE A 42 -7.08 10.49 -9.54
N LEU A 43 -7.59 10.60 -8.31
CA LEU A 43 -9.03 10.60 -8.02
C LEU A 43 -9.39 11.93 -7.38
N LEU A 44 -10.45 12.56 -7.89
CA LEU A 44 -10.93 13.84 -7.40
C LEU A 44 -12.24 13.63 -6.63
N PHE A 45 -12.34 14.31 -5.50
CA PHE A 45 -13.50 14.44 -4.63
C PHE A 45 -13.80 15.93 -4.48
N GLN A 46 -14.94 16.27 -3.88
CA GLN A 46 -15.31 17.67 -3.67
C GLN A 46 -14.20 18.47 -2.96
N ASP A 47 -13.65 17.94 -1.86
CA ASP A 47 -12.67 18.65 -1.04
C ASP A 47 -11.26 18.05 -1.10
N TYR A 48 -11.09 16.92 -1.82
CA TYR A 48 -9.84 16.14 -1.81
C TYR A 48 -9.37 15.75 -3.20
N LEU A 49 -8.05 15.75 -3.37
CA LEU A 49 -7.35 15.08 -4.46
C LEU A 49 -6.56 13.90 -3.89
N VAL A 50 -6.82 12.70 -4.40
CA VAL A 50 -6.02 11.51 -4.11
C VAL A 50 -5.08 11.25 -5.26
N VAL A 51 -3.79 11.19 -4.97
CA VAL A 51 -2.73 10.92 -5.95
C VAL A 51 -2.18 9.52 -5.69
N SER A 52 -2.35 8.63 -6.66
CA SER A 52 -1.69 7.34 -6.66
C SER A 52 -0.33 7.48 -7.31
N ILE A 53 0.73 7.17 -6.57
CA ILE A 53 2.11 7.26 -7.05
C ILE A 53 2.80 5.91 -6.95
N ARG A 54 3.87 5.75 -7.72
CA ARG A 54 4.87 4.70 -7.54
C ARG A 54 6.21 5.38 -7.25
N ASP A 55 6.75 5.12 -6.08
CA ASP A 55 8.00 5.71 -5.58
C ASP A 55 8.94 4.58 -5.17
N LYS A 56 10.11 4.53 -5.81
CA LYS A 56 11.07 3.40 -5.69
C LYS A 56 10.42 2.02 -5.88
N GLY A 57 9.45 1.94 -6.79
CA GLY A 57 8.71 0.71 -7.09
C GLY A 57 7.53 0.41 -6.16
N LEU A 58 7.41 1.09 -5.01
CA LEU A 58 6.31 0.88 -4.05
C LEU A 58 5.11 1.77 -4.41
N PRO A 59 3.89 1.20 -4.56
CA PRO A 59 2.69 2.01 -4.75
C PRO A 59 2.34 2.75 -3.45
N LYS A 60 2.00 4.03 -3.54
CA LYS A 60 1.58 4.87 -2.40
C LYS A 60 0.35 5.70 -2.78
N LEU A 61 -0.41 6.09 -1.76
CA LEU A 61 -1.52 7.03 -1.90
C LEU A 61 -1.21 8.29 -1.10
N GLU A 62 -1.34 9.44 -1.74
CA GLU A 62 -1.29 10.75 -1.10
C GLU A 62 -2.67 11.40 -1.18
N VAL A 63 -3.08 12.04 -0.09
CA VAL A 63 -4.35 12.74 0.05
C VAL A 63 -4.02 14.22 0.24
N ILE A 64 -4.55 15.05 -0.64
CA ILE A 64 -4.38 16.51 -0.62
C ILE A 64 -5.74 17.13 -0.39
N HIS A 65 -5.89 17.92 0.66
CA HIS A 65 -7.06 18.77 0.85
C HIS A 65 -6.95 19.98 -0.09
N LEU A 66 -8.00 20.24 -0.89
CA LEU A 66 -7.94 21.24 -1.96
C LEU A 66 -7.87 22.67 -1.43
N ASP A 67 -8.61 23.00 -0.37
CA ASP A 67 -8.59 24.36 0.19
C ASP A 67 -7.31 24.70 0.97
N SER A 68 -6.89 23.82 1.89
CA SER A 68 -5.73 24.08 2.74
C SER A 68 -4.39 23.72 2.10
N GLY A 69 -4.41 22.92 1.02
CA GLY A 69 -3.21 22.36 0.40
C GLY A 69 -2.49 21.31 1.27
N THR A 70 -3.06 20.89 2.41
CA THR A 70 -2.43 19.91 3.29
C THR A 70 -2.33 18.57 2.58
N ASN A 71 -1.10 18.05 2.47
CA ASN A 71 -0.79 16.75 1.85
C ASN A 71 -0.36 15.75 2.92
N GLN A 72 -0.90 14.54 2.85
CA GLN A 72 -0.56 13.42 3.72
C GLN A 72 -0.53 12.10 2.96
N SER A 73 0.46 11.26 3.25
CA SER A 73 0.50 9.89 2.75
C SER A 73 -0.35 8.95 3.60
N ILE A 74 -1.00 7.97 2.97
CA ILE A 74 -1.60 6.84 3.68
C ILE A 74 -0.49 5.83 3.98
N TYR A 75 -0.15 5.67 5.26
CA TYR A 75 0.92 4.78 5.72
C TYR A 75 0.43 3.34 5.98
N PHE A 76 1.33 2.40 5.77
CA PHE A 76 1.14 0.97 6.02
C PHE A 76 2.36 0.45 6.80
N ASP A 77 2.13 -0.48 7.73
CA ASP A 77 3.19 -0.98 8.62
C ASP A 77 4.17 -1.95 7.93
N GLU A 78 3.77 -2.54 6.81
CA GLU A 78 4.59 -3.47 6.05
C GLU A 78 5.46 -2.72 5.05
N GLU A 79 6.72 -3.16 4.87
CA GLU A 79 7.67 -2.52 3.96
C GLU A 79 7.31 -2.73 2.48
N ASP A 80 6.78 -3.92 2.15
CA ASP A 80 6.39 -4.31 0.79
C ASP A 80 4.91 -4.68 0.72
N TYR A 81 4.16 -3.93 -0.09
CA TYR A 81 2.73 -4.12 -0.27
C TYR A 81 2.25 -3.66 -1.66
N ASN A 82 1.00 -4.00 -1.95
CA ASN A 82 0.24 -3.40 -3.04
C ASN A 82 -0.96 -2.64 -2.47
N VAL A 83 -1.14 -1.40 -2.92
CA VAL A 83 -2.34 -0.60 -2.65
C VAL A 83 -2.92 -0.13 -3.97
N ARG A 84 -4.25 -0.17 -4.11
CA ARG A 84 -4.96 0.35 -5.27
C ARG A 84 -6.21 1.11 -4.83
N PRO A 85 -6.36 2.39 -5.21
CA PRO A 85 -7.54 3.14 -4.88
C PRO A 85 -8.71 2.69 -5.77
N GLN A 86 -9.93 2.79 -5.26
CA GLN A 86 -11.15 2.49 -5.97
C GLN A 86 -11.98 3.77 -6.05
N GLN A 87 -12.30 4.19 -7.27
CA GLN A 87 -13.18 5.35 -7.44
C GLN A 87 -14.61 4.95 -7.08
N GLY A 88 -15.18 5.66 -6.10
CA GLY A 88 -16.59 5.56 -5.75
C GLY A 88 -17.49 6.27 -6.76
N ARG A 89 -18.81 6.23 -6.51
CA ARG A 89 -19.80 7.02 -7.27
C ARG A 89 -20.23 8.30 -6.55
N GLU A 90 -19.84 8.46 -5.29
CA GLU A 90 -20.16 9.63 -4.50
C GLU A 90 -19.09 10.70 -4.69
N TRP A 91 -19.51 11.91 -5.06
CA TRP A 91 -18.61 13.04 -5.30
C TRP A 91 -18.35 13.82 -4.00
N ASN A 92 -19.42 14.04 -3.22
CA ASN A 92 -19.36 14.77 -1.96
C ASN A 92 -19.11 13.77 -0.82
N THR A 93 -17.87 13.30 -0.70
CA THR A 93 -17.46 12.38 0.35
C THR A 93 -16.00 12.57 0.74
N SER A 94 -15.70 12.36 2.02
CA SER A 94 -14.33 12.21 2.51
C SER A 94 -13.84 10.76 2.44
N VAL A 95 -14.66 9.81 1.98
CA VAL A 95 -14.35 8.38 2.06
C VAL A 95 -13.67 7.89 0.78
N LEU A 96 -12.41 7.51 0.90
CA LEU A 96 -11.65 6.80 -0.11
C LEU A 96 -11.71 5.29 0.15
N ARG A 97 -12.22 4.50 -0.80
CA ARG A 97 -12.08 3.03 -0.76
C ARG A 97 -10.79 2.60 -1.45
N PHE A 98 -10.06 1.67 -0.85
CA PHE A 98 -8.90 1.05 -1.51
C PHE A 98 -8.76 -0.42 -1.17
N SER A 99 -8.10 -1.16 -2.07
CA SER A 99 -7.63 -2.52 -1.79
C SER A 99 -6.17 -2.50 -1.36
N TYR A 100 -5.83 -3.34 -0.39
CA TYR A 100 -4.49 -3.55 0.16
C TYR A 100 -4.17 -5.04 0.21
N ALA A 101 -2.95 -5.43 -0.12
CA ALA A 101 -2.43 -6.77 0.08
C ALA A 101 -0.91 -6.74 0.23
N SER A 102 -0.35 -7.75 0.89
CA SER A 102 1.09 -7.99 0.97
C SER A 102 1.36 -9.50 0.94
N LEU A 103 2.63 -9.89 1.08
CA LEU A 103 3.00 -11.29 1.23
C LEU A 103 2.46 -11.92 2.53
N THR A 104 2.23 -11.12 3.57
CA THR A 104 1.75 -11.61 4.88
C THR A 104 0.29 -11.24 5.18
N THR A 105 -0.26 -10.28 4.43
CA THR A 105 -1.63 -9.80 4.54
C THR A 105 -2.43 -10.15 3.29
N PRO A 106 -3.43 -11.05 3.39
CA PRO A 106 -4.35 -11.34 2.31
C PRO A 106 -5.09 -10.08 1.83
N SER A 107 -5.60 -10.12 0.60
CA SER A 107 -6.36 -9.02 0.01
C SER A 107 -7.46 -8.52 0.94
N THR A 108 -7.37 -7.22 1.25
CA THR A 108 -8.19 -6.50 2.22
C THR A 108 -8.72 -5.23 1.57
N ILE A 109 -9.97 -4.88 1.84
CA ILE A 109 -10.61 -3.63 1.40
C ILE A 109 -10.84 -2.75 2.62
N PHE A 110 -10.39 -1.51 2.53
CA PHE A 110 -10.60 -0.48 3.54
C PHE A 110 -11.41 0.68 2.96
N ASP A 111 -12.23 1.29 3.82
CA ASP A 111 -12.68 2.66 3.66
C ASP A 111 -11.76 3.54 4.51
N TYR A 112 -11.29 4.65 3.95
CA TYR A 112 -10.41 5.61 4.59
C TYR A 112 -11.08 6.97 4.61
N ASP A 113 -11.29 7.50 5.81
CA ASP A 113 -11.84 8.84 5.99
C ASP A 113 -10.69 9.86 5.91
N MET A 114 -10.68 10.61 4.82
CA MET A 114 -9.64 11.60 4.51
C MET A 114 -9.68 12.81 5.44
N ALA A 115 -10.79 13.05 6.16
CA ALA A 115 -10.91 14.18 7.07
C ALA A 115 -10.19 13.94 8.40
N ASN A 116 -10.25 12.71 8.93
CA ASN A 116 -9.70 12.36 10.24
C ASN A 116 -8.59 11.30 10.20
N ASN A 117 -8.23 10.83 9.00
CA ASN A 117 -7.18 9.83 8.77
C ASN A 117 -7.44 8.46 9.40
N SER A 118 -8.71 8.11 9.60
CA SER A 118 -9.11 6.81 10.11
C SER A 118 -9.38 5.82 8.98
N ARG A 119 -9.21 4.52 9.28
CA ARG A 119 -9.51 3.44 8.34
C ARG A 119 -10.48 2.44 8.95
N GLU A 120 -11.47 2.03 8.18
CA GLU A 120 -12.44 1.01 8.51
C GLU A 120 -12.26 -0.21 7.61
N LEU A 121 -12.14 -1.41 8.21
CA LEU A 121 -12.07 -2.66 7.46
C LEU A 121 -13.44 -3.02 6.89
N LYS A 122 -13.56 -3.13 5.56
CA LYS A 122 -14.82 -3.54 4.90
C LYS A 122 -14.84 -5.01 4.53
N LYS A 123 -13.71 -5.53 4.05
CA LYS A 123 -13.60 -6.93 3.62
C LYS A 123 -12.18 -7.43 3.80
N LYS A 124 -12.02 -8.66 4.30
CA LYS A 124 -10.75 -9.37 4.29
C LYS A 124 -10.95 -10.74 3.64
N THR A 125 -10.11 -11.05 2.67
CA THR A 125 -10.12 -12.38 2.04
C THR A 125 -9.70 -13.41 3.05
N ARG A 126 -10.52 -14.46 3.21
CA ARG A 126 -10.20 -15.56 4.10
C ARG A 126 -9.05 -16.36 3.50
N SER A 127 -7.93 -16.44 4.24
CA SER A 127 -6.89 -17.42 3.93
C SER A 127 -7.29 -18.77 4.50
N ILE A 128 -7.26 -19.81 3.67
CA ILE A 128 -7.41 -21.19 4.12
C ILE A 128 -6.05 -21.71 4.62
N GLY A 129 -5.86 -21.68 5.94
CA GLY A 129 -5.06 -22.67 6.68
C GLY A 129 -3.53 -22.68 6.58
N TRP A 130 -2.87 -22.09 5.57
CA TRP A 130 -1.43 -22.35 5.37
C TRP A 130 -0.48 -21.20 5.70
N ILE A 131 -0.98 -19.99 5.98
CA ILE A 131 -0.14 -18.84 6.34
C ILE A 131 -0.53 -18.32 7.73
N ARG A 132 0.20 -18.76 8.76
CA ARG A 132 0.16 -18.18 10.11
C ARG A 132 1.59 -18.09 10.65
N PHE A 133 2.35 -17.08 10.23
CA PHE A 133 3.59 -16.71 10.90
C PHE A 133 3.26 -15.85 12.12
N LYS A 134 3.21 -16.47 13.30
CA LYS A 134 3.37 -15.72 14.56
C LYS A 134 4.87 -15.71 14.86
N SER A 135 5.48 -14.53 14.97
CA SER A 135 6.82 -14.40 15.52
C SER A 135 6.78 -14.79 16.99
N LEU A 136 7.44 -15.89 17.34
CA LEU A 136 7.78 -16.22 18.73
C LEU A 136 9.25 -15.89 18.91
N ARG A 137 9.53 -14.73 19.52
CA ARG A 137 10.83 -14.50 20.17
C ARG A 137 10.69 -15.07 21.57
N GLN A 138 11.10 -16.33 21.76
CA GLN A 138 11.19 -16.93 23.08
C GLN A 138 12.64 -16.82 23.55
N GLN A 139 12.89 -15.88 24.47
CA GLN A 139 14.03 -15.96 25.35
C GLN A 139 13.76 -17.11 26.32
N GLU A 140 14.60 -18.15 26.33
CA GLU A 140 14.74 -18.99 27.52
C GLU A 140 16.17 -18.85 28.04
N GLY A 141 16.26 -18.32 29.25
CA GLY A 141 17.49 -18.19 30.01
C GLY A 141 17.98 -19.54 30.53
N LEU A 142 19.29 -19.61 30.77
CA LEU A 142 19.96 -20.72 31.41
C LEU A 142 19.38 -21.00 32.81
N GLY A 143 19.16 -22.28 33.10
CA GLY A 143 18.99 -22.79 34.46
C GLY A 143 19.43 -24.26 34.55
N THR A 144 20.59 -24.50 35.17
CA THR A 144 21.07 -25.84 35.52
C THR A 144 20.68 -26.14 36.97
N SER A 145 20.05 -27.30 37.23
CA SER A 145 20.27 -28.09 38.45
C SER A 145 19.73 -29.50 38.28
N GLY A 146 20.49 -30.49 38.75
CA GLY A 146 20.23 -31.92 38.55
C GLY A 146 19.50 -32.58 39.72
N GLY A 147 18.94 -33.75 39.43
CA GLY A 147 18.43 -34.71 40.42
C GLY A 147 17.84 -35.95 39.74
N ARG A 148 18.47 -37.12 39.95
CA ARG A 148 18.18 -38.41 39.32
C ARG A 148 16.81 -38.97 39.74
N HIS A 149 16.08 -39.59 38.81
CA HIS A 149 15.53 -40.95 38.94
C HIS A 149 15.10 -41.51 37.56
N SER A 150 15.10 -42.84 37.49
CA SER A 150 15.18 -43.72 36.32
C SER A 150 13.93 -43.86 35.44
N ASN A 151 14.23 -44.13 34.16
CA ASN A 151 13.62 -45.12 33.26
C ASN A 151 12.78 -44.59 32.08
N THR A 152 13.04 -45.24 30.93
CA THR A 152 12.53 -45.05 29.56
C THR A 152 13.11 -43.89 28.73
N ASP A 153 14.08 -44.26 27.88
CA ASP A 153 14.51 -43.48 26.73
C ASP A 153 13.36 -43.33 25.74
N ILE A 154 12.65 -42.20 25.82
CA ILE A 154 11.89 -41.67 24.69
C ILE A 154 12.84 -40.81 23.87
N THR A 155 13.38 -41.36 22.79
CA THR A 155 14.10 -40.57 21.79
C THR A 155 13.10 -39.59 21.15
N PRO A 156 13.28 -38.26 21.26
CA PRO A 156 12.45 -37.35 20.50
C PRO A 156 12.86 -37.45 19.04
N ILE A 157 11.95 -37.93 18.18
CA ILE A 157 12.09 -37.77 16.73
C ILE A 157 11.91 -36.28 16.45
N SER A 158 13.01 -35.52 16.49
CA SER A 158 13.03 -34.17 15.94
C SER A 158 12.91 -34.31 14.42
N LYS A 159 11.70 -34.15 13.88
CA LYS A 159 11.56 -33.89 12.44
C LYS A 159 12.17 -32.51 12.18
N ARG A 160 13.44 -32.48 11.79
CA ARG A 160 13.99 -31.35 11.03
C ARG A 160 13.25 -31.30 9.71
N VAL A 161 12.24 -30.44 9.63
CA VAL A 161 11.71 -30.03 8.32
C VAL A 161 12.76 -29.12 7.73
N HIS A 162 13.58 -29.65 6.82
CA HIS A 162 14.43 -28.84 5.97
C HIS A 162 13.49 -28.17 4.96
N LEU A 163 13.05 -26.94 5.26
CA LEU A 163 12.34 -26.12 4.29
C LEU A 163 13.39 -25.69 3.26
N SER A 164 13.48 -26.43 2.14
CA SER A 164 14.17 -25.92 0.96
C SER A 164 13.28 -24.81 0.40
N MET A 165 13.60 -23.56 0.74
CA MET A 165 12.89 -22.40 0.23
C MET A 165 13.31 -22.20 -1.23
N VAL A 166 12.56 -22.79 -2.16
CA VAL A 166 12.72 -22.49 -3.59
C VAL A 166 12.16 -21.09 -3.81
N LEU A 167 13.07 -20.11 -3.95
CA LEU A 167 12.73 -18.73 -4.31
C LEU A 167 12.20 -18.72 -5.75
N HIS A 168 10.88 -18.70 -5.92
CA HIS A 168 10.27 -18.44 -7.22
C HIS A 168 10.23 -16.93 -7.44
N LEU A 169 11.18 -16.42 -8.23
CA LEU A 169 11.21 -15.05 -8.69
C LEU A 169 10.18 -14.88 -9.82
N TYR A 170 9.02 -14.29 -9.51
CA TYR A 170 8.03 -13.90 -10.51
C TYR A 170 8.27 -12.43 -10.89
N ILE A 171 8.96 -12.18 -12.01
CA ILE A 171 9.06 -10.85 -12.60
C ILE A 171 8.02 -10.78 -13.73
N TYR A 172 7.02 -9.92 -13.56
CA TYR A 172 6.08 -9.59 -14.63
C TYR A 172 6.43 -8.22 -15.19
N MET A 173 6.90 -8.17 -16.44
CA MET A 173 7.07 -6.94 -17.22
C MET A 173 5.72 -6.62 -17.88
N GLY A 174 4.87 -5.85 -17.20
CA GLY A 174 3.56 -5.46 -17.73
C GLY A 174 3.65 -4.22 -18.62
N THR A 175 2.90 -4.20 -19.73
CA THR A 175 2.64 -2.98 -20.51
C THR A 175 1.54 -2.16 -19.82
N ASP A 176 1.68 -0.83 -19.82
CA ASP A 176 0.75 0.10 -19.17
C ASP A 176 -0.71 -0.19 -19.57
N HIS A 177 -1.53 -0.59 -18.59
CA HIS A 177 -2.98 -0.67 -18.75
C HIS A 177 -3.59 0.69 -18.41
N THR A 178 -3.62 1.59 -19.38
CA THR A 178 -4.48 2.78 -19.36
C THR A 178 -5.58 2.58 -20.40
N ALA A 179 -6.82 2.47 -19.93
CA ALA A 179 -8.04 2.69 -20.70
C ALA A 179 -8.76 3.89 -20.09
#